data_AF-A0A1Y0C0M7-F1
#
_entry.id   AF-A0A1Y0C0M7-F1
#
_cell.length_a   1.000
_cell.length_b   1.000
_cell.length_c   1.000
_cell.angle_alpha   90.00
_cell.angle_beta   90.00
_cell.angle_gamma   90.00
#
_symmetry.space_group_name_H-M   'P 1'
#
loop_
_entity.id
_entity.type
_entity.pdbx_description
1 polymer ?
#
loop_
_entity_poly.entity_id
_entity_poly.type
_entity_poly.pdbx_seq_one_letter_code
_entity_poly.pdbx_strand_id
1 'polypeptide(L)'
;MEIYEVLTIALIMVLAAGTTVAIYLGLANWVGACYVVRCSECHHLTFASVNQPQSSCAHCRHPMILHPLYTTQHPGMVRVVGDHLRY
;
A
#
# COMPACT_ATOMS: atom_id res chain seq x y z
N MET A 1 -10.82 -13.34 38.25
CA MET A 1 -11.83 -13.68 37.22
C MET A 1 -12.01 -12.52 36.26
N GLU A 2 -12.22 -11.29 36.76
CA GLU A 2 -12.29 -10.03 35.96
C GLU A 2 -11.21 -9.85 34.87
N ILE A 3 -9.94 -10.13 35.17
CA ILE A 3 -8.83 -9.92 34.21
C ILE A 3 -9.01 -10.77 32.94
N TYR A 4 -9.42 -12.03 33.10
CA TYR A 4 -9.66 -12.93 31.97
C TYR A 4 -10.88 -12.52 31.17
N GLU A 5 -11.91 -11.99 31.83
CA GLU A 5 -13.11 -11.48 31.17
C GLU A 5 -12.79 -10.24 30.32
N VAL A 6 -12.09 -9.25 30.88
CA VAL A 6 -11.66 -8.05 30.16
C VAL A 6 -10.76 -8.40 28.98
N LEU A 7 -9.79 -9.31 29.16
CA LEU A 7 -8.93 -9.78 28.07
C LEU A 7 -9.75 -10.45 26.96
N THR A 8 -10.73 -11.26 27.33
CA THR A 8 -11.58 -11.98 26.37
C THR A 8 -12.42 -11.02 25.56
N ILE A 9 -13.04 -10.03 26.21
CA ILE A 9 -13.80 -8.97 25.53
C ILE A 9 -12.89 -8.19 24.57
N ALA A 10 -11.71 -7.78 25.02
CA ALA A 10 -10.75 -7.08 24.18
C ALA A 10 -10.34 -7.92 22.95
N LEU A 11 -10.08 -9.21 23.14
CA LEU A 11 -9.73 -10.12 22.07
C LEU A 11 -10.88 -10.31 21.06
N ILE A 12 -12.12 -10.46 21.53
CA ILE A 12 -13.30 -10.52 20.67
C ILE A 12 -13.43 -9.25 19.84
N MET A 13 -13.25 -8.07 20.45
CA MET A 13 -13.34 -6.78 19.75
C MET A 13 -12.26 -6.64 18.66
N VAL A 14 -11.01 -7.03 18.96
CA VAL A 14 -9.91 -7.01 17.99
C VAL A 14 -10.19 -7.97 16.83
N LEU A 15 -10.63 -9.19 17.12
CA LEU A 15 -10.96 -10.18 16.09
C LEU A 15 -12.14 -9.74 15.23
N ALA A 16 -13.20 -9.22 15.83
CA ALA A 16 -14.37 -8.71 15.13
C ALA A 16 -13.97 -7.57 14.17
N ALA A 17 -13.24 -6.57 14.67
CA ALA A 17 -12.78 -5.45 13.86
C ALA A 17 -11.85 -5.90 12.72
N GLY A 18 -10.87 -6.76 13.02
CA GLY A 18 -9.95 -7.30 12.01
C GLY A 18 -10.68 -8.09 10.92
N THR A 19 -11.66 -8.91 11.31
CA THR A 19 -12.47 -9.69 10.37
C THR A 19 -13.33 -8.79 9.50
N THR A 20 -13.96 -7.76 10.06
CA THR A 20 -14.73 -6.77 9.30
C THR A 20 -13.88 -6.06 8.26
N VAL A 21 -12.67 -5.62 8.62
CA VAL A 21 -11.73 -5.00 7.68
C VAL A 21 -11.35 -5.97 6.56
N ALA A 22 -11.02 -7.23 6.91
CA ALA A 22 -10.67 -8.25 5.92
C ALA A 22 -11.83 -8.54 4.94
N ILE A 23 -13.07 -8.56 5.43
CA ILE A 23 -14.27 -8.71 4.58
C ILE A 23 -14.39 -7.54 3.60
N TYR A 24 -14.27 -6.29 4.07
CA TYR A 24 -14.35 -5.13 3.18
C TYR A 24 -13.22 -5.11 2.15
N LEU A 25 -12.00 -5.50 2.52
CA LEU A 25 -10.89 -5.63 1.57
C LEU A 25 -11.14 -6.73 0.54
N GLY A 26 -11.67 -7.88 0.97
CA GLY A 26 -12.07 -8.97 0.08
C GLY A 26 -13.16 -8.53 -0.91
N LEU A 27 -14.18 -7.82 -0.42
CA LEU A 27 -15.23 -7.24 -1.26
C LEU A 27 -14.69 -6.19 -2.24
N ALA A 28 -13.79 -5.31 -1.78
CA ALA A 28 -13.14 -4.34 -2.64
C ALA A 28 -12.31 -5.02 -3.74
N ASN A 29 -11.64 -6.13 -3.43
CA ASN A 29 -10.94 -6.93 -4.42
C ASN A 29 -11.90 -7.62 -5.40
N TRP A 30 -13.03 -8.15 -4.91
CA TRP A 30 -14.07 -8.77 -5.75
C TRP A 30 -14.75 -7.78 -6.70
N VAL A 31 -15.07 -6.57 -6.24
CA VAL A 31 -15.68 -5.50 -7.07
C VAL A 31 -14.63 -4.83 -7.98
N GLY A 32 -13.36 -5.20 -7.81
CA GLY A 32 -12.25 -4.69 -8.62
C GLY A 32 -11.80 -3.28 -8.27
N ALA A 33 -12.10 -2.82 -7.06
CA ALA A 33 -11.67 -1.54 -6.52
C ALA A 33 -10.25 -1.57 -5.91
N CYS A 34 -9.81 -2.73 -5.41
CA CYS A 34 -8.48 -2.89 -4.78
C CYS A 34 -7.88 -4.27 -5.07
N TYR A 35 -6.86 -4.33 -5.90
CA TYR A 35 -6.07 -5.53 -6.20
C TYR A 35 -4.70 -5.46 -5.53
N VAL A 36 -4.22 -6.60 -5.03
CA VAL A 36 -2.81 -6.76 -4.63
C VAL A 36 -2.01 -7.16 -5.87
N VAL A 37 -1.21 -6.23 -6.39
CA VAL A 37 -0.43 -6.42 -7.61
C VAL A 37 1.06 -6.30 -7.32
N ARG A 38 1.87 -6.93 -8.17
CA ARG A 38 3.33 -6.78 -8.11
C ARG A 38 3.76 -5.58 -8.96
N CYS A 39 4.73 -4.84 -8.46
CA CYS A 39 5.39 -3.83 -9.27
C CYS A 39 6.36 -4.48 -10.26
N SER A 40 6.43 -3.95 -11.48
CA SER A 40 7.37 -4.42 -12.51
C SER A 40 8.83 -4.02 -12.22
N GLU A 41 9.05 -2.94 -11.45
CA GLU A 41 10.38 -2.40 -11.15
C GLU A 41 10.92 -2.92 -9.81
N CYS A 42 10.13 -2.80 -8.73
CA CYS A 42 10.56 -3.15 -7.37
C CYS A 42 10.20 -4.60 -6.96
N HIS A 43 9.33 -5.29 -7.72
CA HIS A 43 8.74 -6.60 -7.37
C HIS A 43 8.06 -6.71 -5.99
N HIS A 44 7.89 -5.59 -5.28
CA HIS A 44 7.10 -5.54 -4.06
C HIS A 44 5.60 -5.60 -4.37
N LEU A 45 4.86 -6.13 -3.39
CA LEU A 45 3.40 -6.18 -3.40
C LEU A 45 2.86 -4.80 -3.04
N THR A 46 1.95 -4.29 -3.86
CA THR A 46 1.29 -2.99 -3.65
C THR A 46 -0.20 -3.11 -3.99
N PHE A 47 -1.00 -2.17 -3.48
CA PHE A 47 -2.42 -2.13 -3.75
C PHE A 47 -2.68 -1.19 -4.94
N ALA A 48 -3.49 -1.63 -5.91
CA ALA A 48 -3.88 -0.82 -7.06
C ALA A 48 -5.37 -1.00 -7.36
N SER A 49 -6.00 0.01 -7.96
CA SER A 49 -7.39 -0.08 -8.42
C SER A 49 -7.56 -0.81 -9.75
N VAL A 50 -6.45 -1.30 -10.34
CA VAL A 50 -6.45 -2.04 -11.60
C VAL A 50 -5.63 -3.33 -11.45
N ASN A 51 -6.14 -4.42 -12.00
CA ASN A 51 -5.49 -5.73 -11.97
C ASN A 51 -4.40 -5.85 -13.05
N GLN A 52 -3.42 -4.95 -13.00
CA GLN A 52 -2.26 -4.96 -13.88
C GLN A 52 -0.99 -4.65 -13.09
N PRO A 53 0.18 -5.19 -13.50
CA PRO A 53 1.45 -4.86 -12.88
C PRO A 53 1.65 -3.34 -12.86
N GLN A 54 1.84 -2.78 -11.67
CA GLN A 54 2.06 -1.34 -11.55
C GLN A 54 3.50 -1.01 -11.94
N SER A 55 3.67 -0.01 -12.81
CA SER A 55 4.98 0.54 -13.16
C SER A 55 5.63 1.29 -11.99
N SER A 56 4.85 1.67 -10.97
CA SER A 56 5.37 2.34 -9.78
C SER A 56 4.63 1.90 -8.50
N CYS A 57 5.39 1.48 -7.49
CA CYS A 57 4.91 1.18 -6.13
C CYS A 57 5.13 2.39 -5.21
N ALA A 58 4.43 2.51 -4.07
CA ALA A 58 4.70 3.59 -3.10
C ALA A 58 6.21 3.69 -2.77
N HIS A 59 6.87 2.54 -2.62
CA HIS A 59 8.32 2.45 -2.40
C HIS A 59 9.15 3.03 -3.56
N CYS A 60 8.80 2.75 -4.82
CA CYS A 60 9.42 3.38 -6.01
C CYS A 60 9.07 4.86 -6.16
N ARG A 61 7.86 5.26 -5.74
CA ARG A 61 7.33 6.63 -5.75
C ARG A 61 7.80 7.47 -4.56
N HIS A 62 8.66 6.92 -3.70
CA HIS A 62 9.37 7.66 -2.66
C HIS A 62 10.78 8.16 -3.08
N PRO A 63 11.07 8.65 -4.31
CA PRO A 63 12.31 9.40 -4.52
C PRO A 63 12.25 10.78 -3.83
N MET A 64 11.11 11.17 -3.24
CA MET A 64 10.88 12.54 -2.78
C MET A 64 11.21 12.82 -1.30
N ILE A 65 11.82 11.87 -0.57
CA ILE A 65 12.51 12.19 0.70
C ILE A 65 14.04 12.30 0.49
N LEU A 66 14.54 12.02 -0.72
CA LEU A 66 15.89 12.40 -1.10
C LEU A 66 15.86 13.84 -1.64
N HIS A 67 16.11 14.74 -0.69
CA HIS A 67 16.52 16.14 -0.82
C HIS A 67 16.83 16.60 -2.28
N PRO A 68 16.29 17.75 -2.73
CA PRO A 68 16.53 18.31 -4.08
C PRO A 68 18.01 18.55 -4.44
N LEU A 69 18.93 18.40 -3.48
CA LEU A 69 20.37 18.49 -3.70
C LEU A 69 20.97 17.19 -4.25
N TYR A 70 20.42 16.01 -3.92
CA TYR A 70 20.98 14.72 -4.35
C TYR A 70 20.77 14.46 -5.85
N THR A 71 19.63 14.91 -6.39
CA THR A 71 19.31 14.80 -7.82
C THR A 71 20.20 15.68 -8.70
N THR A 72 20.72 16.80 -8.17
CA THR A 72 21.65 17.67 -8.90
C THR A 72 23.07 17.09 -9.01
N GLN A 73 23.49 16.25 -8.06
CA GLN A 73 24.84 15.67 -8.04
C GLN A 73 24.95 14.36 -8.83
N HIS A 74 23.82 13.66 -9.07
CA HIS A 74 23.79 12.40 -9.80
C HIS A 74 22.70 12.40 -10.90
N PRO A 75 22.96 13.01 -12.07
CA PRO A 75 21.98 13.21 -13.15
C PRO A 75 21.55 11.94 -13.92
N GLY A 76 21.71 10.73 -13.36
CA GLY A 76 21.57 9.49 -14.13
C GLY A 76 20.85 8.31 -13.47
N MET A 77 20.35 8.43 -12.22
CA MET A 77 19.85 7.25 -11.50
C MET A 77 18.48 7.39 -10.81
N VAL A 78 17.73 8.46 -11.06
CA VAL A 78 16.36 8.58 -10.54
C VAL A 78 15.40 8.74 -11.70
N ARG A 79 14.81 7.62 -12.14
CA ARG A 79 13.68 7.60 -13.07
C ARG A 79 12.47 8.13 -12.32
N VAL A 80 12.28 9.45 -12.36
CA VAL A 80 11.01 10.08 -11.98
C VAL A 80 9.97 9.50 -12.94
N VAL A 81 9.16 8.57 -12.45
CA VAL A 81 7.98 8.08 -13.18
C VAL A 81 7.13 9.32 -13.43
N GLY A 82 7.03 9.74 -14.69
CA GLY A 82 6.28 10.91 -15.10
C GLY A 82 4.86 10.79 -14.57
N ASP A 83 4.58 11.54 -13.52
CA ASP A 83 3.26 11.52 -12.91
C ASP A 83 2.32 12.17 -13.93
N HIS A 84 1.37 11.39 -14.45
CA HIS A 84 0.35 11.86 -15.39
C HIS A 84 -0.71 12.74 -14.70
N LEU A 85 -0.37 13.40 -13.59
CA LEU A 85 -1.20 14.43 -12.97
C LEU A 85 -1.08 15.70 -13.81
N ARG A 86 -1.88 15.74 -14.88
CA ARG A 86 -2.23 16.97 -15.60
C ARG A 86 -3.08 17.82 -14.65
N TYR A 87 -2.54 18.95 -14.20
CA TYR A 87 -3.34 20.11 -13.83
C TYR A 87 -3.46 21.03 -15.05
#